data_AF-A0A3S5CR25-F1
#
_entry.id   AF-A0A3S5CR25-F1
#
_cell.length_a   1.000
_cell.length_b   1.000
_cell.length_c   1.000
_cell.angle_alpha   90.00
_cell.angle_beta   90.00
_cell.angle_gamma   90.00
#
_symmetry.space_group_name_H-M   'P 1'
#
loop_
_entity.id
_entity.type
_entity.pdbx_description
1 polymer ?
#
loop_
_entity_poly.entity_id
_entity_poly.type
_entity_poly.pdbx_seq_one_letter_code
_entity_poly.pdbx_strand_id
1 'polypeptide(L)'
;MNSQSKIGLKFSMGARRGKHLGKRDPQNLAPQRVLDSKSRTIESQQRALASLANSEEIGITTAEELQIQGEKIKNAEHRLDEISNIQKQSQGQINSLTSVFGGLKNLFYRKSLTSSPPIQANQPAVPSYPPSVSTRQIMSEPEKPQSDIDKNLAVMSQGMSRLKSLALSLDTELKAQNEQLDRMAPKLEKVNQTTVYQTNQLNTLLGNKKQSA
;
A
#
# COMPACT_ATOMS: atom_id res chain seq x y z
N MET A 1 -1.96 79.28 2.43
CA MET A 1 -0.77 79.43 3.29
C MET A 1 0.13 78.23 2.99
N ASN A 2 1.06 78.28 2.04
CA ASN A 2 2.27 79.12 1.92
C ASN A 2 3.28 78.91 3.06
N SER A 3 4.29 78.06 2.84
CA SER A 3 5.70 78.50 2.87
C SER A 3 6.65 77.44 2.28
N GLN A 4 7.40 77.86 1.26
CA GLN A 4 8.57 77.19 0.69
C GLN A 4 9.83 77.53 1.50
N SER A 5 10.81 76.60 1.58
CA SER A 5 12.24 76.75 1.94
C SER A 5 12.71 75.65 2.92
N LYS A 6 13.94 75.12 2.86
CA LYS A 6 15.06 75.36 1.94
C LYS A 6 15.98 74.13 1.91
N ILE A 7 16.64 73.92 0.77
CA ILE A 7 17.72 72.94 0.60
C ILE A 7 18.95 73.38 1.42
N GLY A 8 19.61 72.44 2.09
CA GLY A 8 20.76 72.70 2.95
C GLY A 8 21.78 71.55 2.97
N LEU A 9 22.51 71.36 1.87
CA LEU A 9 23.72 70.53 1.85
C LEU A 9 24.76 71.11 2.81
N LYS A 10 25.16 70.35 3.84
CA LYS A 10 26.38 70.61 4.62
C LYS A 10 27.23 69.36 4.70
N PHE A 11 28.20 69.29 3.79
CA PHE A 11 29.30 68.34 3.86
C PHE A 11 30.28 68.82 4.94
N SER A 12 30.52 68.01 5.97
CA SER A 12 31.49 68.31 7.04
C SER A 12 32.44 67.13 7.18
N MET A 13 33.62 67.24 6.57
CA MET A 13 34.70 66.28 6.71
C MET A 13 35.56 66.68 7.91
N GLY A 14 35.61 65.85 8.97
CA GLY A 14 36.31 66.22 10.20
C GLY A 14 36.72 65.04 11.09
N ALA A 15 38.04 64.85 11.20
CA ALA A 15 38.76 64.10 12.25
C ALA A 15 38.39 62.61 12.50
N ARG A 16 39.19 61.72 11.91
CA ARG A 16 39.42 60.38 12.49
C ARG A 16 40.05 60.54 13.88
N ARG A 17 39.45 59.96 14.92
CA ARG A 17 40.13 59.69 16.20
C ARG A 17 39.84 58.26 16.61
N GLY A 18 40.81 57.38 16.39
CA GLY A 18 40.73 55.97 16.80
C GLY A 18 40.88 55.77 18.30
N LYS A 19 40.91 54.49 18.72
CA LYS A 19 40.65 53.97 20.08
C LYS A 19 39.14 53.96 20.34
N HIS A 20 38.45 52.82 20.41
CA HIS A 20 38.84 51.62 21.14
C HIS A 20 38.64 50.35 20.31
N LEU A 21 39.72 49.81 19.73
CA LEU A 21 39.76 48.39 19.38
C LEU A 21 39.86 47.63 20.71
N GLY A 22 38.70 47.25 21.25
CA GLY A 22 38.65 46.21 22.28
C GLY A 22 39.30 44.96 21.69
N LYS A 23 40.40 44.52 22.28
CA LYS A 23 41.04 43.26 21.87
C LYS A 23 40.10 42.14 22.27
N ARG A 24 39.26 41.70 21.33
CA ARG A 24 38.58 40.41 21.43
C ARG A 24 39.66 39.36 21.33
N ASP A 25 40.05 38.81 22.47
CA ASP A 25 41.01 37.71 22.53
C ASP A 25 40.48 36.55 21.66
N PRO A 26 41.16 36.21 20.55
CA PRO A 26 40.65 35.19 19.64
C PRO A 26 40.66 33.78 20.26
N GLN A 27 41.34 33.63 21.42
CA GLN A 27 41.60 32.34 22.06
C GLN A 27 40.38 31.75 22.79
N ASN A 28 39.37 32.55 23.16
CA ASN A 28 38.21 32.07 23.90
C ASN A 28 36.92 31.91 23.06
N LEU A 29 36.95 32.27 21.76
CA LEU A 29 35.80 32.12 20.85
C LEU A 29 35.74 30.74 20.18
N ALA A 30 36.88 30.08 19.97
CA ALA A 30 36.92 28.77 19.32
C ALA A 30 36.17 27.68 20.12
N PRO A 31 36.32 27.55 21.46
CA PRO A 31 35.61 26.52 22.23
C PRO A 31 34.08 26.67 22.15
N GLN A 32 33.56 27.88 22.32
CA GLN A 32 32.11 28.13 22.31
C GLN A 32 31.48 27.75 20.96
N ARG A 33 32.09 28.18 19.85
CA ARG A 33 31.56 27.86 18.51
C ARG A 33 31.58 26.37 18.20
N VAL A 34 32.55 25.63 18.76
CA VAL A 34 32.59 24.16 18.66
C VAL A 34 31.43 23.54 19.44
N LEU A 35 31.15 23.97 20.67
CA LEU A 35 30.00 23.50 21.44
C LEU A 35 28.67 23.81 20.73
N ASP A 36 28.47 25.06 20.29
CA ASP A 36 27.27 25.48 19.55
C ASP A 36 27.06 24.64 18.28
N SER A 37 28.13 24.27 17.58
CA SER A 37 28.05 23.40 16.39
C SER A 37 27.65 21.97 16.74
N LYS A 38 28.17 21.40 17.84
CA LYS A 38 27.82 20.05 18.29
C LYS A 38 26.36 19.95 18.73
N SER A 39 25.86 20.92 19.50
CA SER A 39 24.44 20.93 19.92
C SER A 39 23.50 20.96 18.71
N ARG A 40 23.76 21.83 17.73
CA ARG A 40 23.00 21.90 16.47
C ARG A 40 23.08 20.59 15.67
N THR A 41 24.22 19.92 15.65
CA THR A 41 24.37 18.60 15.02
C THR A 41 23.48 17.57 15.72
N ILE A 42 23.52 17.48 17.05
CA ILE A 42 22.70 16.55 17.83
C ILE A 42 21.20 16.84 17.63
N GLU A 43 20.77 18.09 17.68
CA GLU A 43 19.38 18.50 17.39
C GLU A 43 18.94 18.15 15.95
N SER A 44 19.84 18.21 14.97
CA SER A 44 19.55 17.79 13.59
C SER A 44 19.42 16.27 13.46
N GLN A 45 20.26 15.51 14.17
CA GLN A 45 20.20 14.05 14.22
C GLN A 45 18.95 13.56 14.94
N GLN A 46 18.56 14.17 16.06
CA GLN A 46 17.32 13.84 16.78
C GLN A 46 16.09 14.03 15.89
N ARG A 47 16.02 15.13 15.12
CA ARG A 47 14.95 15.33 14.13
C ARG A 47 14.99 14.31 13.00
N ALA A 48 16.17 13.94 12.51
CA ALA A 48 16.31 12.91 11.49
C ALA A 48 15.92 11.51 12.01
N LEU A 49 16.23 11.17 13.26
CA LEU A 49 15.81 9.94 13.95
C LEU A 49 14.30 9.88 14.15
N ALA A 50 13.67 10.99 14.57
CA ALA A 50 12.21 11.08 14.67
C ALA A 50 11.54 10.91 13.30
N SER A 51 12.09 11.55 12.26
CA SER A 51 11.61 11.39 10.88
C SER A 51 11.79 9.96 10.35
N LEU A 52 12.89 9.29 10.70
CA LEU A 52 13.15 7.88 10.38
C LEU A 52 12.11 6.96 11.02
N ALA A 53 11.86 7.12 12.33
CA ALA A 53 10.88 6.31 13.05
C ALA A 53 9.46 6.48 12.49
N ASN A 54 9.04 7.72 12.22
CA ASN A 54 7.75 8.01 11.58
C ASN A 54 7.65 7.40 10.16
N SER A 55 8.75 7.45 9.38
CA SER A 55 8.78 6.81 8.06
C SER A 55 8.71 5.28 8.15
N GLU A 56 9.26 4.69 9.21
CA GLU A 56 9.25 3.24 9.47
C GLU A 56 7.85 2.77 9.87
N GLU A 57 7.17 3.52 10.76
CA GLU A 57 5.77 3.31 11.13
C GLU A 57 4.85 3.36 9.90
N ILE A 58 4.92 4.44 9.10
CA ILE A 58 4.13 4.58 7.86
C ILE A 58 4.43 3.44 6.88
N GLY A 59 5.70 3.05 6.74
CA GLY A 59 6.13 1.94 5.88
C GLY A 59 5.58 0.59 6.31
N ILE A 60 5.52 0.32 7.63
CA ILE A 60 4.94 -0.90 8.19
C ILE A 60 3.42 -0.95 7.94
N THR A 61 2.68 0.11 8.27
CA THR A 61 1.23 0.16 8.01
C THR A 61 0.91 0.04 6.52
N THR A 62 1.76 0.61 5.65
CA THR A 62 1.63 0.45 4.18
C THR A 62 1.88 -1.00 3.74
N ALA A 63 2.81 -1.72 4.38
CA ALA A 63 3.06 -3.14 4.10
C ALA A 63 1.87 -4.02 4.51
N GLU A 64 1.29 -3.76 5.68
CA GLU A 64 0.10 -4.47 6.18
C GLU A 64 -1.11 -4.28 5.24
N GLU A 65 -1.41 -3.05 4.83
CA GLU A 65 -2.52 -2.78 3.91
C GLU A 65 -2.26 -3.38 2.51
N LEU A 66 -1.01 -3.34 2.00
CA LEU A 66 -0.67 -4.02 0.75
C LEU A 66 -0.85 -5.54 0.85
N GLN A 67 -0.41 -6.18 1.94
CA GLN A 67 -0.64 -7.61 2.15
C GLN A 67 -2.14 -7.95 2.18
N ILE A 68 -2.96 -7.11 2.82
CA ILE A 68 -4.42 -7.25 2.83
C ILE A 68 -5.01 -7.07 1.41
N GLN A 69 -4.47 -6.17 0.59
CA GLN A 69 -4.86 -6.00 -0.80
C GLN A 69 -4.47 -7.19 -1.68
N GLY A 70 -3.28 -7.76 -1.51
CA GLY A 70 -2.84 -8.97 -2.20
C GLY A 70 -3.79 -10.15 -1.96
N GLU A 71 -4.20 -10.40 -0.72
CA GLU A 71 -5.20 -11.42 -0.42
C GLU A 71 -6.59 -11.09 -1.00
N LYS A 72 -7.02 -9.81 -1.05
CA LYS A 72 -8.27 -9.42 -1.74
C LYS A 72 -8.21 -9.75 -3.24
N ILE A 73 -7.10 -9.41 -3.91
CA ILE A 73 -6.88 -9.66 -5.35
C ILE A 73 -6.85 -11.17 -5.61
N LYS A 74 -6.12 -11.95 -4.82
CA LYS A 74 -6.07 -13.42 -4.88
C LYS A 74 -7.43 -14.10 -4.67
N ASN A 75 -8.23 -13.62 -3.72
CA ASN A 75 -9.60 -14.10 -3.54
C ASN A 75 -10.50 -13.74 -4.72
N ALA A 76 -10.30 -12.58 -5.35
CA ALA A 76 -11.04 -12.19 -6.55
C ALA A 76 -10.62 -13.04 -7.77
N GLU A 77 -9.33 -13.33 -7.95
CA GLU A 77 -8.84 -14.24 -8.99
C GLU A 77 -9.44 -15.65 -8.85
N HIS A 78 -9.43 -16.21 -7.62
CA HIS A 78 -10.05 -17.51 -7.35
C HIS A 78 -11.55 -17.52 -7.70
N ARG A 79 -12.29 -16.45 -7.36
CA ARG A 79 -13.71 -16.32 -7.72
C ARG A 79 -13.93 -16.25 -9.24
N LEU A 80 -13.03 -15.62 -10.00
CA LEU A 80 -13.12 -15.61 -11.47
C LEU A 80 -12.90 -17.02 -12.05
N ASP A 81 -11.97 -17.79 -11.51
CA ASP A 81 -11.74 -19.17 -11.93
C ASP A 81 -12.91 -20.10 -11.53
N GLU A 82 -13.49 -19.91 -10.34
CA GLU A 82 -14.71 -20.59 -9.89
C GLU A 82 -15.89 -20.29 -10.82
N ILE A 83 -16.16 -19.01 -11.12
CA ILE A 83 -17.22 -18.61 -12.07
C ILE A 83 -16.95 -19.22 -13.45
N SER A 84 -15.71 -19.20 -13.94
CA SER A 84 -15.37 -19.82 -15.24
C SER A 84 -15.64 -21.33 -15.26
N ASN A 85 -15.43 -22.03 -14.14
CA ASN A 85 -15.72 -23.45 -14.03
C ASN A 85 -17.24 -23.72 -13.92
N ILE A 86 -17.96 -22.92 -13.13
CA ILE A 86 -19.44 -22.95 -13.06
C ILE A 86 -20.04 -22.69 -14.45
N GLN A 87 -19.51 -21.73 -15.21
CA GLN A 87 -19.95 -21.45 -16.58
C GLN A 87 -19.73 -22.63 -17.52
N LYS A 88 -18.59 -23.33 -17.46
CA LYS A 88 -18.35 -24.55 -18.28
C LYS A 88 -19.36 -25.65 -17.94
N GLN A 89 -19.60 -25.89 -16.65
CA GLN A 89 -20.58 -26.88 -16.19
C GLN A 89 -22.01 -26.48 -16.58
N SER A 90 -22.36 -25.21 -16.40
CA SER A 90 -23.62 -24.60 -16.79
C SER A 90 -23.85 -24.71 -18.30
N GLN A 91 -22.83 -24.56 -19.14
CA GLN A 91 -22.97 -24.77 -20.58
C GLN A 91 -23.38 -26.21 -20.90
N GLY A 92 -22.85 -27.21 -20.18
CA GLY A 92 -23.32 -28.59 -20.27
C GLY A 92 -24.80 -28.75 -19.92
N GLN A 93 -25.29 -28.00 -18.92
CA GLN A 93 -26.70 -27.96 -18.52
C GLN A 93 -27.59 -27.17 -19.50
N ILE A 94 -27.11 -26.06 -20.09
CA ILE A 94 -27.84 -25.31 -21.13
C ILE A 94 -27.94 -26.16 -22.41
N ASN A 95 -26.87 -26.86 -22.78
CA ASN A 95 -26.86 -27.80 -23.90
C ASN A 95 -27.81 -28.98 -23.63
N SER A 96 -27.84 -29.52 -22.41
CA SER A 96 -28.78 -30.58 -22.05
C SER A 96 -30.23 -30.06 -22.00
N LEU A 97 -30.51 -28.87 -21.47
CA LEU A 97 -31.84 -28.25 -21.50
C LEU A 97 -32.33 -27.96 -22.93
N THR A 98 -31.43 -27.53 -23.82
CA THR A 98 -31.74 -27.36 -25.26
C THR A 98 -32.07 -28.71 -25.90
N SER A 99 -31.26 -29.73 -25.61
CA SER A 99 -31.45 -31.10 -26.11
C SER A 99 -32.70 -31.76 -25.53
N VAL A 100 -33.06 -31.42 -24.29
CA VAL A 100 -34.27 -31.86 -23.61
C VAL A 100 -35.49 -31.09 -24.15
N PHE A 101 -35.41 -29.81 -24.51
CA PHE A 101 -36.53 -29.15 -25.19
C PHE A 101 -36.80 -29.72 -26.59
N GLY A 102 -35.74 -30.02 -27.35
CA GLY A 102 -35.85 -30.71 -28.65
C GLY A 102 -36.32 -32.16 -28.52
N GLY A 103 -35.72 -32.91 -27.57
CA GLY A 103 -36.04 -34.31 -27.29
C GLY A 103 -37.43 -34.49 -26.68
N LEU A 104 -37.86 -33.63 -25.76
CA LEU A 104 -39.22 -33.60 -25.23
C LEU A 104 -40.22 -33.13 -26.30
N LYS A 105 -39.87 -32.34 -27.33
CA LYS A 105 -40.82 -32.17 -28.45
C LYS A 105 -41.15 -33.51 -29.14
N ASN A 106 -40.26 -34.51 -29.04
CA ASN A 106 -40.49 -35.88 -29.50
C ASN A 106 -40.96 -36.85 -28.38
N LEU A 107 -40.68 -36.55 -27.10
CA LEU A 107 -40.87 -37.45 -25.94
C LEU A 107 -41.94 -36.98 -24.93
N PHE A 108 -42.39 -35.72 -24.94
CA PHE A 108 -43.60 -35.28 -24.23
C PHE A 108 -44.89 -35.82 -24.87
N TYR A 109 -44.80 -36.42 -26.06
CA TYR A 109 -45.82 -37.32 -26.59
C TYR A 109 -45.77 -38.73 -25.95
N ARG A 110 -44.78 -39.04 -25.08
CA ARG A 110 -44.58 -40.35 -24.40
C ARG A 110 -43.98 -40.25 -22.96
N LYS A 111 -44.82 -39.72 -22.06
CA LYS A 111 -44.99 -39.97 -20.60
C LYS A 111 -43.95 -40.78 -19.74
N SER A 112 -43.67 -40.26 -18.52
CA SER A 112 -43.30 -40.93 -17.23
C SER A 112 -41.87 -41.52 -17.05
N LEU A 113 -41.25 -41.69 -15.85
CA LEU A 113 -41.50 -41.34 -14.41
C LEU A 113 -40.20 -41.56 -13.53
N THR A 114 -40.20 -41.18 -12.23
CA THR A 114 -39.27 -41.62 -11.10
C THR A 114 -37.76 -41.32 -11.18
N SER A 115 -36.92 -41.26 -10.11
CA SER A 115 -37.03 -41.10 -8.62
C SER A 115 -35.65 -40.65 -8.04
N SER A 116 -35.56 -40.31 -6.75
CA SER A 116 -34.33 -39.94 -5.98
C SER A 116 -34.49 -40.35 -4.48
N PRO A 117 -33.60 -40.01 -3.51
CA PRO A 117 -32.19 -39.58 -3.53
C PRO A 117 -31.20 -40.60 -2.86
N PRO A 118 -30.67 -40.43 -1.61
CA PRO A 118 -29.52 -39.62 -1.14
C PRO A 118 -28.32 -40.45 -0.58
N ILE A 119 -27.21 -39.81 -0.09
CA ILE A 119 -26.61 -40.00 1.27
C ILE A 119 -25.31 -39.18 1.56
N GLN A 120 -25.30 -38.56 2.76
CA GLN A 120 -24.22 -38.15 3.70
C GLN A 120 -23.06 -37.18 3.37
N ALA A 121 -22.66 -36.50 4.45
CA ALA A 121 -21.57 -35.54 4.60
C ALA A 121 -20.38 -36.16 5.36
N ASN A 122 -19.20 -35.52 5.26
CA ASN A 122 -18.26 -35.49 6.40
C ASN A 122 -17.25 -34.32 6.29
N GLN A 123 -16.78 -33.83 7.44
CA GLN A 123 -15.60 -32.94 7.56
C GLN A 123 -14.34 -33.76 7.88
N PRO A 124 -13.13 -33.18 7.75
CA PRO A 124 -12.27 -33.09 8.92
C PRO A 124 -11.48 -31.77 9.05
N ALA A 125 -10.89 -31.54 10.22
CA ALA A 125 -10.12 -30.34 10.61
C ALA A 125 -8.69 -30.68 11.05
N VAL A 126 -7.75 -29.72 11.00
CA VAL A 126 -6.46 -29.58 11.75
C VAL A 126 -5.73 -28.29 11.29
N PRO A 127 -4.68 -27.78 11.98
CA PRO A 127 -4.50 -27.58 13.42
C PRO A 127 -4.04 -26.12 13.77
N SER A 128 -3.77 -25.84 15.05
CA SER A 128 -3.31 -24.53 15.55
C SER A 128 -1.82 -24.49 15.94
N TYR A 129 -1.23 -23.28 15.98
CA TYR A 129 0.09 -23.00 16.57
C TYR A 129 0.04 -21.68 17.40
N PRO A 130 0.60 -21.64 18.62
CA PRO A 130 0.69 -20.43 19.46
C PRO A 130 2.18 -19.95 19.55
N PRO A 131 2.60 -19.00 20.42
CA PRO A 131 3.22 -17.74 19.96
C PRO A 131 4.70 -17.59 20.36
N SER A 132 5.34 -16.49 19.94
CA SER A 132 6.67 -16.05 20.41
C SER A 132 6.59 -14.66 21.05
N VAL A 133 7.34 -14.43 22.12
CA VAL A 133 7.19 -13.28 23.02
C VAL A 133 8.48 -12.46 23.15
N SER A 134 8.33 -11.13 23.06
CA SER A 134 9.17 -10.04 23.60
C SER A 134 10.71 -10.12 23.60
N THR A 135 11.32 -8.98 23.26
CA THR A 135 12.49 -8.48 24.01
C THR A 135 12.33 -6.99 24.30
N ARG A 136 12.71 -6.58 25.52
CA ARG A 136 12.53 -5.23 26.07
C ARG A 136 13.74 -4.32 25.82
N GLN A 137 13.50 -3.01 25.95
CA GLN A 137 14.36 -1.98 26.56
C GLN A 137 15.89 -2.05 26.35
N ILE A 138 16.46 -0.94 25.87
CA ILE A 138 17.71 -0.41 26.46
C ILE A 138 17.44 1.01 26.93
N MET A 139 18.00 1.33 28.10
CA MET A 139 17.73 2.54 28.89
C MET A 139 18.79 3.63 28.63
N SER A 140 18.49 4.82 29.12
CA SER A 140 19.33 6.02 29.12
C SER A 140 20.68 5.87 29.84
N GLU A 141 21.76 6.45 29.28
CA GLU A 141 22.82 7.13 30.06
C GLU A 141 23.62 8.14 29.17
N PRO A 142 23.98 9.35 29.66
CA PRO A 142 24.59 10.39 28.83
C PRO A 142 26.13 10.34 28.85
N GLU A 143 26.75 9.82 27.79
CA GLU A 143 28.21 9.71 27.66
C GLU A 143 28.74 10.54 26.48
N LYS A 144 29.27 11.73 26.79
CA LYS A 144 30.12 12.59 25.94
C LYS A 144 29.50 13.04 24.59
N PRO A 145 29.34 14.36 24.33
CA PRO A 145 28.72 14.90 23.10
C PRO A 145 29.33 14.49 21.75
N GLN A 146 30.52 13.88 21.73
CA GLN A 146 31.08 13.30 20.51
C GLN A 146 30.60 11.86 20.27
N SER A 147 30.49 11.06 21.33
CA SER A 147 30.05 9.66 21.20
C SER A 147 28.56 9.59 20.87
N ASP A 148 27.75 10.53 21.37
CA ASP A 148 26.33 10.60 21.06
C ASP A 148 26.07 10.93 19.57
N ILE A 149 26.94 11.72 18.94
CA ILE A 149 26.90 11.98 17.49
C ILE A 149 27.13 10.68 16.71
N ASP A 150 28.14 9.89 17.08
CA ASP A 150 28.48 8.65 16.38
C ASP A 150 27.44 7.54 16.63
N LYS A 151 26.92 7.42 17.86
CA LYS A 151 25.78 6.54 18.20
C LYS A 151 24.55 6.90 17.37
N ASN A 152 24.18 8.17 17.31
CA ASN A 152 23.03 8.63 16.52
C ASN A 152 23.22 8.32 15.03
N LEU A 153 24.42 8.53 14.47
CA LEU A 153 24.70 8.17 13.07
C LEU A 153 24.58 6.66 12.83
N ALA A 154 25.03 5.82 13.76
CA ALA A 154 24.87 4.37 13.67
C ALA A 154 23.38 3.96 13.68
N VAL A 155 22.58 4.51 14.61
CA VAL A 155 21.13 4.26 14.67
C VAL A 155 20.42 4.79 13.41
N MET A 156 20.80 5.97 12.91
CA MET A 156 20.27 6.52 11.66
C MET A 156 20.60 5.61 10.46
N SER A 157 21.83 5.11 10.36
CA SER A 157 22.26 4.17 9.33
C SER A 157 21.47 2.86 9.38
N GLN A 158 21.26 2.31 10.59
CA GLN A 158 20.44 1.13 10.79
C GLN A 158 18.97 1.38 10.41
N GLY A 159 18.39 2.51 10.81
CA GLY A 159 17.03 2.92 10.43
C GLY A 159 16.88 3.07 8.92
N MET A 160 17.83 3.72 8.24
CA MET A 160 17.86 3.79 6.77
C MET A 160 17.97 2.40 6.12
N SER A 161 18.73 1.47 6.71
CA SER A 161 18.79 0.09 6.24
C SER A 161 17.45 -0.66 6.40
N ARG A 162 16.73 -0.44 7.51
CA ARG A 162 15.38 -1.02 7.72
C ARG A 162 14.37 -0.42 6.74
N LEU A 163 14.35 0.90 6.58
CA LEU A 163 13.52 1.58 5.56
C LEU A 163 13.81 1.07 4.15
N LYS A 164 15.08 0.89 3.79
CA LYS A 164 15.46 0.32 2.49
C LYS A 164 14.93 -1.11 2.33
N SER A 165 15.01 -1.94 3.37
CA SER A 165 14.46 -3.30 3.34
C SER A 165 12.94 -3.29 3.18
N LEU A 166 12.23 -2.44 3.93
CA LEU A 166 10.78 -2.26 3.80
C LEU A 166 10.43 -1.81 2.37
N ALA A 167 11.07 -0.77 1.86
CA ALA A 167 10.81 -0.24 0.51
C ALA A 167 11.03 -1.30 -0.59
N LEU A 168 12.02 -2.18 -0.46
CA LEU A 168 12.24 -3.30 -1.40
C LEU A 168 11.13 -4.37 -1.29
N SER A 169 10.67 -4.68 -0.08
CA SER A 169 9.52 -5.58 0.12
C SER A 169 8.24 -4.99 -0.47
N LEU A 170 7.98 -3.69 -0.25
CA LEU A 170 6.83 -2.97 -0.80
C LEU A 170 6.85 -2.95 -2.34
N ASP A 171 8.00 -2.65 -2.96
CA ASP A 171 8.18 -2.68 -4.42
C ASP A 171 7.97 -4.10 -4.99
N THR A 172 8.41 -5.13 -4.27
CA THR A 172 8.20 -6.54 -4.67
C THR A 172 6.72 -6.93 -4.62
N GLU A 173 6.03 -6.59 -3.52
CA GLU A 173 4.60 -6.87 -3.34
C GLU A 173 3.75 -6.12 -4.37
N LEU A 174 4.04 -4.83 -4.61
CA LEU A 174 3.37 -4.03 -5.65
C LEU A 174 3.54 -4.64 -7.05
N LYS A 175 4.74 -5.14 -7.39
CA LYS A 175 4.98 -5.82 -8.68
C LYS A 175 4.20 -7.13 -8.79
N ALA A 176 4.17 -7.94 -7.73
CA ALA A 176 3.41 -9.19 -7.69
C ALA A 176 1.91 -8.94 -7.86
N GLN A 177 1.36 -7.92 -7.20
CA GLN A 177 -0.04 -7.51 -7.34
C GLN A 177 -0.35 -6.96 -8.73
N ASN A 178 0.53 -6.15 -9.32
CA ASN A 178 0.33 -5.65 -10.69
C ASN A 178 0.27 -6.81 -11.69
N GLU A 179 1.22 -7.76 -11.63
CA GLU A 179 1.22 -8.93 -12.50
C GLU A 179 -0.06 -9.78 -12.28
N GLN A 180 -0.56 -9.86 -11.05
CA GLN A 180 -1.82 -10.54 -10.77
C GLN A 180 -3.03 -9.83 -11.38
N LEU A 181 -3.10 -8.49 -11.32
CA LEU A 181 -4.15 -7.71 -11.98
C LEU A 181 -4.10 -7.88 -13.51
N ASP A 182 -2.90 -7.89 -14.10
CA ASP A 182 -2.69 -8.15 -15.54
C ASP A 182 -3.20 -9.55 -15.95
N ARG A 183 -3.01 -10.58 -15.10
CA ARG A 183 -3.58 -11.93 -15.32
C ARG A 183 -5.08 -12.00 -15.07
N MET A 184 -5.63 -11.18 -14.18
CA MET A 184 -7.07 -11.14 -13.90
C MET A 184 -7.89 -10.47 -15.00
N ALA A 185 -7.37 -9.43 -15.66
CA ALA A 185 -8.08 -8.71 -16.72
C ALA A 185 -8.65 -9.63 -17.84
N PRO A 186 -7.87 -10.53 -18.47
CA PRO A 186 -8.41 -11.45 -19.49
C PRO A 186 -9.32 -12.54 -18.90
N LYS A 187 -9.14 -12.95 -17.63
CA LYS A 187 -10.06 -13.88 -16.94
C LYS A 187 -11.44 -13.23 -16.76
N LEU A 188 -11.47 -11.98 -16.30
CA LEU A 188 -12.68 -11.20 -16.12
C LEU A 188 -13.44 -11.01 -17.44
N GLU A 189 -12.74 -10.63 -18.51
CA GLU A 189 -13.38 -10.43 -19.81
C GLU A 189 -13.94 -11.75 -20.38
N LYS A 190 -13.22 -12.86 -20.24
CA LYS A 190 -13.72 -14.18 -20.64
C LYS A 190 -14.96 -14.61 -19.84
N VAL A 191 -14.98 -14.36 -18.54
CA VAL A 191 -16.15 -14.60 -17.68
C VAL A 191 -17.31 -13.72 -18.12
N ASN A 192 -17.09 -12.43 -18.38
CA ASN A 192 -18.10 -11.49 -18.86
C ASN A 192 -18.73 -11.94 -20.19
N GLN A 193 -17.91 -12.21 -21.21
CA GLN A 193 -18.35 -12.71 -22.52
C GLN A 193 -19.18 -14.00 -22.40
N THR A 194 -18.73 -14.95 -21.56
CA THR A 194 -19.43 -16.22 -21.36
C THR A 194 -20.77 -16.03 -20.65
N THR A 195 -20.87 -15.13 -19.65
CA THR A 195 -22.14 -14.77 -19.02
C THR A 195 -23.11 -14.19 -20.05
N VAL A 196 -22.68 -13.19 -20.84
CA VAL A 196 -23.54 -12.56 -21.86
C VAL A 196 -24.05 -13.60 -22.88
N TYR A 197 -23.17 -14.49 -23.35
CA TYR A 197 -23.56 -15.59 -24.23
C TYR A 197 -24.62 -16.51 -23.59
N GLN A 198 -24.37 -16.97 -22.36
CA GLN A 198 -25.29 -17.86 -21.65
C GLN A 198 -26.64 -17.20 -21.34
N THR A 199 -26.65 -15.93 -20.93
CA THR A 199 -27.87 -15.15 -20.74
C THR A 199 -28.66 -15.02 -22.05
N ASN A 200 -28.00 -14.75 -23.18
CA ASN A 200 -28.67 -14.67 -24.48
C ASN A 200 -29.23 -16.02 -24.94
N GLN A 201 -28.51 -17.12 -24.71
CA GLN A 201 -29.02 -18.47 -24.98
C GLN A 201 -30.25 -18.79 -24.11
N LEU A 202 -30.17 -18.56 -22.80
CA LEU A 202 -31.29 -18.77 -21.88
C LEU A 202 -32.51 -17.91 -22.25
N ASN A 203 -32.30 -16.64 -22.57
CA ASN A 203 -33.37 -15.75 -23.03
C ASN A 203 -33.99 -16.22 -24.36
N THR A 204 -33.24 -16.87 -25.24
CA THR A 204 -33.77 -17.46 -26.48
C THR A 204 -34.58 -18.73 -26.18
N LEU A 205 -34.11 -19.59 -25.29
CA LEU A 205 -34.80 -20.82 -24.88
C LEU A 205 -36.13 -20.50 -24.15
N LEU A 206 -36.10 -19.53 -23.23
CA LEU A 206 -37.27 -19.09 -22.46
C LEU A 206 -38.19 -18.16 -23.26
N GLY A 207 -37.62 -17.35 -24.17
CA GLY A 207 -38.30 -16.34 -24.98
C GLY A 207 -38.88 -16.86 -26.30
N ASN A 208 -38.85 -18.17 -26.55
CA ASN A 208 -39.48 -18.84 -27.69
C ASN A 208 -41.01 -18.85 -27.61
N LYS A 209 -41.60 -17.65 -27.54
CA LYS A 209 -43.01 -17.28 -27.83
C LYS A 209 -43.15 -15.75 -27.84
N LYS A 210 -42.77 -15.11 -28.94
CA LYS A 210 -43.61 -14.03 -29.47
C LYS A 210 -44.43 -14.60 -30.61
N GLN A 211 -45.73 -14.40 -30.50
CA GLN A 211 -46.72 -14.82 -31.48
C GLN A 211 -46.43 -14.07 -32.78
N SER A 212 -46.10 -14.79 -33.85
CA SER A 212 -46.36 -14.29 -35.20
C SER A 212 -47.84 -14.54 -35.46
N ALA A 213 -48.61 -13.44 -35.51
CA ALA A 213 -49.98 -13.41 -35.97
C ALA A 213 -50.05 -13.59 -37.50
#